data_AF-A0A3D2W4Y5-F1
#
_entry.id   AF-A0A3D2W4Y5-F1
#
_cell.length_a   1.000
_cell.length_b   1.000
_cell.length_c   1.000
_cell.angle_alpha   90.00
_cell.angle_beta   90.00
_cell.angle_gamma   90.00
#
_symmetry.space_group_name_H-M   'P 1'
#
loop_
_entity.id
_entity.type
_entity.pdbx_description
1 polymer ?
#
loop_
_entity_poly.entity_id
_entity_poly.type
_entity_poly.pdbx_seq_one_letter_code
_entity_poly.pdbx_strand_id
1 'polypeptide(L)'
;MTDINDRVCIIGGGPAGISAAMYLQFKGYRNYQIYEKLNKVGGKSYSPKIMVNGEERSFETGAIMGAITYHAVHEVEKFGGTGHFDGPNMRRMYRDSSGKEIYPFDVKKNPSIQKTKDLLRLKKQMKKLVEIMDTKYKGYDCYGHRGIAQGKYSGLSKGLDDALLPIEGVNPNLKDLALPFSEFCKLNGVEDVMKIWIGPYTSFGYG
;
A
#
# COMPACT_ATOMS: atom_id res chain seq x y z
N MET A 1 -22.76 -18.98 -10.00
CA MET A 1 -22.23 -17.71 -10.57
C MET A 1 -23.42 -16.83 -10.91
N THR A 2 -23.28 -15.52 -10.87
CA THR A 2 -24.31 -14.54 -11.30
C THR A 2 -24.48 -14.57 -12.83
N ASP A 3 -25.64 -14.14 -13.33
CA ASP A 3 -25.89 -14.05 -14.77
C ASP A 3 -25.14 -12.82 -15.34
N ILE A 4 -24.52 -12.97 -16.51
CA ILE A 4 -23.77 -11.89 -17.17
C ILE A 4 -24.67 -10.69 -17.55
N ASN A 5 -25.97 -10.93 -17.66
CA ASN A 5 -26.99 -9.93 -17.97
C ASN A 5 -27.58 -9.25 -16.72
N ASP A 6 -27.20 -9.71 -15.52
CA ASP A 6 -27.67 -9.12 -14.26
C ASP A 6 -27.35 -7.62 -14.20
N ARG A 7 -28.30 -6.84 -13.68
CA ARG A 7 -28.10 -5.42 -13.40
C ARG A 7 -27.21 -5.25 -12.19
N VAL A 8 -26.02 -4.69 -12.37
CA VAL A 8 -25.07 -4.44 -11.29
C VAL A 8 -25.06 -2.97 -10.91
N CYS A 9 -25.42 -2.67 -9.66
CA CYS A 9 -25.33 -1.34 -9.08
C CYS A 9 -23.99 -1.19 -8.34
N ILE A 10 -23.16 -0.23 -8.75
CA ILE A 10 -21.89 0.09 -8.11
C ILE A 10 -22.04 1.43 -7.40
N ILE A 11 -21.87 1.44 -6.07
CA ILE A 11 -21.97 2.66 -5.26
C ILE A 11 -20.56 3.24 -5.05
N GLY A 12 -20.31 4.43 -5.61
CA GLY A 12 -19.07 5.17 -5.50
C GLY A 12 -18.18 5.08 -6.74
N GLY A 13 -17.85 6.23 -7.33
CA GLY A 13 -16.94 6.43 -8.46
C GLY A 13 -15.49 6.68 -8.05
N GLY A 14 -15.05 6.11 -6.93
CA GLY A 14 -13.64 6.08 -6.53
C GLY A 14 -12.86 4.96 -7.22
N PRO A 15 -11.56 4.77 -6.90
CA PRO A 15 -10.72 3.75 -7.54
C PRO A 15 -11.32 2.34 -7.41
N ALA A 16 -11.90 1.99 -6.25
CA ALA A 16 -12.55 0.70 -6.03
C ALA A 16 -13.75 0.47 -6.95
N GLY A 17 -14.65 1.44 -7.10
CA GLY A 17 -15.85 1.27 -7.94
C GLY A 17 -15.53 1.29 -9.44
N ILE A 18 -14.62 2.17 -9.87
CA ILE A 18 -14.22 2.24 -11.29
C ILE A 18 -13.46 0.97 -11.70
N SER A 19 -12.53 0.48 -10.87
CA SER A 19 -11.85 -0.79 -11.14
C SER A 19 -12.81 -1.99 -11.09
N ALA A 20 -13.80 -1.99 -10.19
CA ALA A 20 -14.85 -3.02 -10.19
C ALA A 20 -15.62 -3.04 -11.52
N ALA A 21 -16.01 -1.88 -12.04
CA ALA A 21 -16.65 -1.76 -13.35
C ALA A 21 -15.74 -2.25 -14.49
N MET A 22 -14.45 -1.90 -14.47
CA MET A 22 -13.46 -2.38 -15.43
C MET A 22 -13.38 -3.92 -15.43
N TYR A 23 -13.23 -4.56 -14.26
CA TYR A 23 -13.15 -6.03 -14.18
C TYR A 23 -14.47 -6.72 -14.52
N LEU A 24 -15.62 -6.10 -14.24
CA LEU A 24 -16.92 -6.58 -14.72
C LEU A 24 -16.97 -6.57 -16.25
N GLN A 25 -16.53 -5.49 -16.87
CA GLN A 25 -16.45 -5.36 -18.32
C GLN A 25 -15.50 -6.41 -18.94
N PHE A 26 -14.33 -6.66 -18.33
CA PHE A 26 -13.42 -7.74 -18.77
C PHE A 26 -14.04 -9.13 -18.68
N LYS A 27 -14.93 -9.35 -17.70
CA LYS A 27 -15.70 -10.59 -17.55
C LYS A 27 -16.97 -10.62 -18.42
N GLY A 28 -17.17 -9.61 -19.26
CA GLY A 28 -18.27 -9.52 -20.23
C GLY A 28 -19.58 -8.96 -19.68
N TYR A 29 -19.64 -8.56 -18.40
CA TYR A 29 -20.81 -7.89 -17.84
C TYR A 29 -20.92 -6.48 -18.45
N ARG A 30 -22.08 -6.18 -19.04
CA ARG A 30 -22.34 -4.88 -19.69
C ARG A 30 -23.42 -4.05 -18.99
N ASN A 31 -24.22 -4.68 -18.14
CA ASN A 31 -25.37 -4.05 -17.50
C ASN A 31 -25.02 -3.52 -16.09
N TYR A 32 -23.98 -2.69 -16.00
CA TYR A 32 -23.57 -2.06 -14.74
C TYR A 32 -23.77 -0.55 -14.77
N GLN A 33 -24.08 0.03 -13.62
CA GLN A 33 -24.18 1.48 -13.43
C GLN A 33 -23.40 1.89 -12.19
N ILE A 34 -22.55 2.91 -12.33
CA ILE A 34 -21.86 3.55 -11.20
C ILE A 34 -22.69 4.74 -10.75
N TYR A 35 -22.97 4.83 -9.45
CA TYR A 35 -23.59 5.97 -8.80
C TYR A 35 -22.56 6.67 -7.90
N GLU A 36 -22.14 7.86 -8.30
CA GLU A 36 -21.22 8.71 -7.53
C GLU A 36 -21.99 9.88 -6.92
N LYS A 37 -21.71 10.19 -5.65
CA LYS A 37 -22.40 11.24 -4.90
C LYS A 37 -21.92 12.64 -5.31
N LEU A 38 -20.63 12.77 -5.60
CA LEU A 38 -20.00 14.04 -5.97
C LEU A 38 -20.14 14.30 -7.47
N ASN A 39 -19.94 15.56 -7.86
CA ASN A 39 -19.84 15.97 -9.26
C ASN A 39 -18.47 15.61 -9.90
N LYS A 40 -17.74 14.65 -9.32
CA LYS A 40 -16.41 14.22 -9.75
C LYS A 40 -16.18 12.75 -9.40
N VAL A 41 -15.34 12.10 -10.18
CA VAL A 41 -14.82 10.75 -9.91
C VAL A 41 -13.48 10.80 -9.16
N GLY A 42 -12.91 9.63 -8.86
CA GLY A 42 -11.56 9.48 -8.29
C GLY A 42 -11.53 9.44 -6.75
N GLY A 43 -12.60 9.85 -6.06
CA GLY A 43 -12.69 9.77 -4.61
C GLY A 43 -11.54 10.50 -3.90
N LYS A 44 -10.71 9.74 -3.17
CA LYS A 44 -9.51 10.25 -2.47
C LYS A 44 -8.30 10.45 -3.41
N SER A 45 -8.34 9.97 -4.64
CA SER A 45 -7.40 10.39 -5.68
C SER A 45 -7.95 11.67 -6.29
N TYR A 46 -7.48 12.81 -5.81
CA TYR A 46 -7.99 14.12 -6.19
C TYR A 46 -6.86 15.12 -6.42
N SER A 47 -6.72 15.52 -7.68
CA SER A 47 -5.61 16.31 -8.18
C SER A 47 -6.14 17.61 -8.84
N PRO A 48 -6.70 18.57 -8.07
CA PRO A 48 -7.19 19.82 -8.62
C PRO A 48 -6.09 20.59 -9.36
N LYS A 49 -6.53 21.38 -10.35
CA LYS A 49 -5.67 22.34 -11.05
C LYS A 49 -5.58 23.63 -10.25
N ILE A 50 -4.37 24.13 -10.06
CA ILE A 50 -4.09 25.42 -9.40
C ILE A 50 -3.07 26.22 -10.22
N MET A 51 -3.13 27.54 -10.12
CA MET A 51 -2.14 28.43 -10.73
C MET A 51 -0.93 28.59 -9.82
N VAL A 52 0.26 28.27 -10.33
CA VAL A 52 1.55 28.46 -9.65
C VAL A 52 2.46 29.25 -10.58
N ASN A 53 2.86 30.46 -10.18
CA ASN A 53 3.73 31.35 -10.96
C ASN A 53 3.26 31.59 -12.42
N GLY A 54 1.94 31.69 -12.64
CA GLY A 54 1.36 31.91 -13.96
C GLY A 54 1.17 30.65 -14.81
N GLU A 55 1.53 29.46 -14.30
CA GLU A 55 1.30 28.18 -14.96
C GLU A 55 0.24 27.36 -14.22
N GLU A 56 -0.67 26.72 -14.96
CA GLU A 56 -1.61 25.76 -14.37
C GLU A 56 -0.92 24.43 -14.09
N ARG A 57 -1.01 23.95 -12.84
CA ARG A 57 -0.41 22.70 -12.39
C ARG A 57 -1.42 21.86 -11.63
N SER A 58 -1.30 20.54 -11.73
CA SER A 58 -2.04 19.63 -10.84
C SER A 58 -1.39 19.62 -9.46
N PHE A 59 -2.20 19.69 -8.41
CA PHE A 59 -1.77 19.57 -7.03
C PHE A 59 -2.50 18.42 -6.35
N GLU A 60 -1.76 17.55 -5.66
CA GLU A 60 -2.36 16.38 -5.01
C GLU A 60 -2.93 16.73 -3.64
N THR A 61 -4.22 16.47 -3.45
CA THR A 61 -4.93 16.69 -2.17
C THR A 61 -5.30 15.38 -1.46
N GLY A 62 -4.88 14.24 -2.03
CA GLY A 62 -5.13 12.92 -1.47
C GLY A 62 -4.00 11.94 -1.81
N ALA A 63 -4.30 10.88 -2.58
CA ALA A 63 -3.26 9.93 -2.99
C ALA A 63 -2.21 10.57 -3.90
N ILE A 64 -0.91 10.30 -3.64
CA ILE A 64 0.22 10.93 -4.36
C ILE A 64 1.05 9.92 -5.15
N MET A 65 1.28 8.72 -4.59
CA MET A 65 2.31 7.81 -5.07
C MET A 65 1.84 6.35 -5.18
N GLY A 66 2.57 5.58 -5.99
CA GLY A 66 2.44 4.13 -6.10
C GLY A 66 3.79 3.43 -5.98
N ALA A 67 3.80 2.12 -6.20
CA ALA A 67 5.01 1.30 -6.28
C ALA A 67 4.91 0.35 -7.48
N ILE A 68 6.05 -0.15 -7.96
CA ILE A 68 6.12 -1.10 -9.10
C ILE A 68 5.33 -2.41 -8.88
N THR A 69 4.98 -2.71 -7.63
CA THR A 69 4.18 -3.88 -7.25
C THR A 69 2.67 -3.57 -7.20
N TYR A 70 2.23 -2.40 -7.70
CA TYR A 70 0.82 -2.02 -7.73
C TYR A 70 0.15 -2.59 -8.99
N HIS A 71 0.18 -3.91 -9.14
CA HIS A 71 -0.28 -4.64 -10.33
C HIS A 71 -1.68 -4.24 -10.81
N ALA A 72 -2.66 -4.18 -9.89
CA ALA A 72 -4.02 -3.78 -10.23
C ALA A 72 -4.12 -2.31 -10.68
N VAL A 73 -3.26 -1.41 -10.17
CA VAL A 73 -3.21 -0.02 -10.64
C VAL A 73 -2.65 0.02 -12.07
N HIS A 74 -1.62 -0.76 -12.37
CA HIS A 74 -1.06 -0.84 -13.72
C HIS A 74 -2.06 -1.41 -14.74
N GLU A 75 -2.92 -2.36 -14.35
CA GLU A 75 -4.03 -2.80 -15.21
C GLU A 75 -5.04 -1.68 -15.49
N VAL A 76 -5.38 -0.87 -14.48
CA VAL A 76 -6.26 0.30 -14.64
C VAL A 76 -5.61 1.39 -15.49
N GLU A 77 -4.32 1.66 -15.31
CA GLU A 77 -3.56 2.61 -16.13
C GLU A 77 -3.59 2.20 -17.61
N LYS A 78 -3.28 0.92 -17.89
CA LYS A 78 -3.33 0.36 -19.24
C LYS A 78 -4.73 0.44 -19.84
N PHE A 79 -5.76 0.10 -19.08
CA PHE A 79 -7.15 0.19 -19.54
C PHE A 79 -7.56 1.64 -19.85
N GLY A 80 -7.12 2.58 -19.01
CA GLY A 80 -7.39 4.01 -19.18
C GLY A 80 -6.52 4.71 -20.23
N GLY A 81 -5.57 4.00 -20.86
CA GLY A 81 -4.64 4.60 -21.83
C GLY A 81 -3.69 5.62 -21.20
N THR A 82 -3.32 5.42 -19.94
CA THR A 82 -2.44 6.33 -19.17
C THR A 82 -1.27 5.57 -18.55
N GLY A 83 -0.39 6.29 -17.83
CA GLY A 83 0.71 5.73 -17.06
C GLY A 83 1.22 6.72 -16.01
N HIS A 84 2.32 6.39 -15.34
CA HIS A 84 2.88 7.17 -14.23
C HIS A 84 4.30 7.71 -14.52
N PHE A 85 4.67 7.86 -15.79
CA PHE A 85 6.03 8.20 -16.21
C PHE A 85 6.40 9.68 -16.02
N ASP A 86 5.41 10.57 -15.94
CA ASP A 86 5.60 12.03 -16.00
C ASP A 86 5.61 12.69 -14.61
N GLY A 87 5.54 11.90 -13.54
CA GLY A 87 5.58 12.39 -12.16
C GLY A 87 6.99 12.85 -11.75
N PRO A 88 7.11 13.88 -10.89
CA PRO A 88 8.42 14.30 -10.38
C PRO A 88 9.01 13.26 -9.43
N ASN A 89 10.34 13.18 -9.39
CA ASN A 89 11.05 12.33 -8.43
C ASN A 89 10.75 12.73 -6.99
N MET A 90 10.27 11.77 -6.19
CA MET A 90 10.07 11.97 -4.76
C MET A 90 11.41 12.07 -4.03
N ARG A 91 11.53 13.06 -3.15
CA ARG A 91 12.67 13.25 -2.24
C ARG A 91 12.16 13.36 -0.82
N ARG A 92 12.97 12.93 0.14
CA ARG A 92 12.63 13.02 1.57
C ARG A 92 13.75 13.68 2.37
N MET A 93 13.36 14.39 3.41
CA MET A 93 14.23 15.00 4.41
C MET A 93 13.65 14.67 5.79
N TYR A 94 14.50 14.33 6.76
CA TYR A 94 14.07 14.10 8.13
C TYR A 94 14.35 15.36 8.96
N ARG A 95 13.38 15.77 9.77
CA ARG A 95 13.51 16.88 10.71
C ARG A 95 13.04 16.44 12.10
N ASP A 96 13.63 17.02 13.13
CA ASP A 96 13.10 16.90 14.49
C ASP A 96 11.92 17.86 14.72
N SER A 97 11.35 17.85 15.93
CA SER A 97 10.20 18.69 16.30
C SER A 97 10.51 20.19 16.33
N SER A 98 11.79 20.59 16.33
CA SER A 98 12.21 21.99 16.20
C SER A 98 12.37 22.42 14.74
N GLY A 99 12.21 21.49 13.80
CA GLY A 99 12.43 21.72 12.36
C GLY A 99 13.89 21.57 11.93
N LYS A 100 14.81 21.22 12.83
CA LYS A 100 16.22 20.99 12.49
C LYS A 100 16.35 19.69 11.69
N GLU A 101 17.12 19.74 10.60
CA GLU A 101 17.40 18.56 9.79
C GLU A 101 18.21 17.54 10.59
N ILE A 102 17.79 16.28 10.51
CA ILE A 102 18.43 15.15 11.17
C ILE A 102 18.71 14.05 10.17
N TYR A 103 19.65 13.17 10.51
CA TYR A 103 20.08 12.07 9.64
C TYR A 103 19.99 10.73 10.38
N PRO A 104 18.78 10.22 10.68
CA PRO A 104 18.59 9.07 11.57
C PRO A 104 19.31 7.80 11.09
N PHE A 105 19.45 7.63 9.77
CA PHE A 105 20.04 6.43 9.16
C PHE A 105 21.42 6.66 8.52
N ASP A 106 22.00 7.86 8.65
CA ASP A 106 23.32 8.19 8.12
C ASP A 106 24.34 8.31 9.27
N VAL A 107 25.30 7.38 9.29
CA VAL A 107 26.39 7.36 10.28
C VAL A 107 27.45 8.41 9.95
N LYS A 108 27.66 8.74 8.67
CA LYS A 108 28.68 9.71 8.26
C LYS A 108 28.29 11.12 8.68
N LYS A 109 27.02 11.48 8.51
CA LYS A 109 26.49 12.81 8.87
C LYS A 109 26.22 13.00 10.36
N ASN A 110 26.22 11.92 11.14
CA ASN A 110 26.03 11.99 12.59
C ASN A 110 26.71 10.75 13.24
N PRO A 111 28.04 10.81 13.41
CA PRO A 111 28.84 9.68 13.89
C PRO A 111 28.66 9.48 15.39
N SER A 112 28.30 8.26 15.78
CA SER A 112 28.20 7.84 17.18
C SER A 112 28.34 6.33 17.29
N ILE A 113 29.11 5.86 18.28
CA ILE A 113 29.28 4.41 18.53
C ILE A 113 27.92 3.77 18.85
N GLN A 114 27.13 4.43 19.71
CA GLN A 114 25.81 3.94 20.08
C GLN A 114 24.89 3.85 18.86
N LYS A 115 24.87 4.90 18.03
CA LYS A 115 24.07 4.93 16.81
C LYS A 115 24.47 3.84 15.83
N THR A 116 25.77 3.60 15.66
CA THR A 116 26.26 2.50 14.80
C THR A 116 25.77 1.16 15.32
N LYS A 117 25.84 0.91 16.63
CA LYS A 117 25.29 -0.31 17.25
C LYS A 117 23.78 -0.44 17.04
N ASP A 118 23.03 0.65 17.20
CA ASP A 118 21.57 0.66 17.00
C ASP A 118 21.20 0.38 15.54
N LEU A 119 21.91 0.94 14.57
CA LEU A 119 21.67 0.69 13.14
C LEU A 119 22.06 -0.74 12.74
N LEU A 120 23.11 -1.32 13.35
CA LEU A 120 23.43 -2.74 13.16
C LEU A 120 22.33 -3.64 13.73
N ARG A 121 21.78 -3.30 14.90
CA ARG A 121 20.65 -4.02 15.50
C ARG A 121 19.39 -3.93 14.64
N LEU A 122 19.06 -2.72 14.17
CA LEU A 122 17.98 -2.49 13.21
C LEU A 122 18.16 -3.35 11.96
N LYS A 123 19.35 -3.35 11.34
CA LYS A 123 19.64 -4.17 10.16
C LYS A 123 19.43 -5.66 10.44
N LYS A 124 19.82 -6.15 11.61
CA LYS A 124 19.62 -7.55 12.01
C LYS A 124 18.12 -7.86 12.18
N GLN A 125 17.38 -7.00 12.87
CA GLN A 125 15.94 -7.18 13.05
C GLN A 125 15.15 -7.07 11.73
N MET A 126 15.57 -6.20 10.81
CA MET A 126 15.02 -6.11 9.45
C MET A 126 15.18 -7.43 8.69
N LYS A 127 16.37 -8.02 8.71
CA LYS A 127 16.60 -9.33 8.09
C LYS A 127 15.72 -10.41 8.69
N LYS A 128 15.64 -10.44 10.03
CA LYS A 128 14.77 -11.37 10.75
C LYS A 128 13.30 -11.19 10.37
N LEU A 129 12.83 -9.95 10.25
CA LEU A 129 11.46 -9.66 9.84
C LEU A 129 11.18 -10.24 8.44
N VAL A 130 12.03 -9.95 7.45
CA VAL A 130 11.87 -10.51 6.09
C VAL A 130 11.81 -12.05 6.14
N GLU A 131 12.74 -12.68 6.84
CA GLU A 131 12.80 -14.13 6.99
C GLU A 131 11.52 -14.73 7.61
N ILE A 132 11.01 -14.16 8.71
CA ILE A 132 9.78 -14.67 9.34
C ILE A 132 8.53 -14.38 8.51
N MET A 133 8.51 -13.29 7.73
CA MET A 133 7.41 -13.01 6.81
C MET A 133 7.36 -14.05 5.68
N ASP A 134 8.51 -14.45 5.15
CA ASP A 134 8.62 -15.44 4.06
C ASP A 134 8.41 -16.88 4.54
N THR A 135 8.63 -17.15 5.83
CA THR A 135 8.54 -18.49 6.43
C THR A 135 7.36 -18.61 7.39
N LYS A 136 7.52 -18.15 8.63
CA LYS A 136 6.53 -18.28 9.72
C LYS A 136 5.16 -17.70 9.32
N TYR A 137 5.14 -16.55 8.64
CA TYR A 137 3.92 -15.84 8.26
C TYR A 137 3.62 -15.93 6.75
N LYS A 138 4.08 -16.99 6.07
CA LYS A 138 3.72 -17.23 4.67
C LYS A 138 2.20 -17.07 4.45
N GLY A 139 1.82 -16.28 3.45
CA GLY A 139 0.43 -15.92 3.14
C GLY A 139 -0.04 -14.59 3.73
N TYR A 140 0.79 -13.87 4.50
CA TYR A 140 0.43 -12.58 5.10
C TYR A 140 0.10 -11.48 4.08
N ASP A 141 0.68 -11.57 2.88
CA ASP A 141 0.72 -10.50 1.91
C ASP A 141 -0.28 -10.66 0.78
N CYS A 142 -1.12 -11.70 0.77
CA CYS A 142 -2.19 -11.80 -0.22
C CYS A 142 -3.11 -10.56 -0.17
N TYR A 143 -3.70 -10.18 -1.31
CA TYR A 143 -4.72 -9.13 -1.34
C TYR A 143 -6.00 -9.64 -0.68
N GLY A 144 -6.46 -8.94 0.36
CA GLY A 144 -7.65 -9.28 1.14
C GLY A 144 -7.30 -9.73 2.56
N HIS A 145 -8.33 -10.10 3.33
CA HIS A 145 -8.18 -10.48 4.74
C HIS A 145 -9.04 -11.71 5.11
N ARG A 146 -9.56 -12.43 4.12
CA ARG A 146 -10.45 -13.57 4.36
C ARG A 146 -9.66 -14.68 5.06
N GLY A 147 -10.10 -15.05 6.26
CA GLY A 147 -9.54 -16.17 7.00
C GLY A 147 -8.38 -15.83 7.95
N ILE A 148 -7.82 -14.61 7.91
CA ILE A 148 -6.56 -14.28 8.61
C ILE A 148 -6.69 -14.53 10.13
N ALA A 149 -7.75 -14.04 10.75
CA ALA A 149 -8.03 -14.27 12.17
C ALA A 149 -8.30 -15.75 12.52
N GLN A 150 -8.58 -16.58 11.52
CA GLN A 150 -8.79 -18.02 11.66
C GLN A 150 -7.50 -18.82 11.35
N GLY A 151 -6.38 -18.15 11.05
CA GLY A 151 -5.14 -18.81 10.64
C GLY A 151 -5.23 -19.37 9.22
N LYS A 152 -5.93 -18.66 8.33
CA LYS A 152 -6.08 -18.99 6.91
C LYS A 152 -5.85 -17.74 6.07
N TYR A 153 -5.57 -17.90 4.79
CA TYR A 153 -5.56 -16.79 3.85
C TYR A 153 -6.29 -17.22 2.58
N SER A 154 -7.03 -16.29 1.97
CA SER A 154 -7.70 -16.47 0.69
C SER A 154 -7.82 -15.10 0.03
N GLY A 155 -7.17 -14.94 -1.12
CA GLY A 155 -6.97 -13.65 -1.74
C GLY A 155 -6.31 -13.76 -3.09
N LEU A 156 -5.71 -12.67 -3.55
CA LEU A 156 -4.93 -12.64 -4.78
C LEU A 156 -3.43 -12.51 -4.46
N SER A 157 -2.56 -13.14 -5.25
CA SER A 157 -1.12 -13.05 -5.04
C SER A 157 -0.57 -11.66 -5.35
N LYS A 158 0.49 -11.28 -4.61
CA LYS A 158 1.29 -10.07 -4.84
C LYS A 158 2.61 -10.36 -5.56
N GLY A 159 2.95 -11.64 -5.76
CA GLY A 159 4.19 -12.02 -6.43
C GLY A 159 4.25 -11.45 -7.84
N LEU A 160 5.46 -11.27 -8.37
CA LEU A 160 5.66 -10.70 -9.70
C LEU A 160 5.20 -11.66 -10.81
N ASP A 161 5.50 -12.95 -10.65
CA ASP A 161 5.24 -13.98 -11.66
C ASP A 161 3.81 -14.51 -11.64
N ASP A 162 3.12 -14.39 -10.50
CA ASP A 162 1.77 -14.89 -10.24
C ASP A 162 0.80 -13.77 -9.82
N ALA A 163 1.14 -12.52 -10.14
CA ALA A 163 0.38 -11.33 -9.77
C ALA A 163 -1.13 -11.51 -10.05
N LEU A 164 -1.96 -11.17 -9.05
CA LEU A 164 -3.42 -11.22 -9.13
C LEU A 164 -4.03 -12.63 -9.34
N LEU A 165 -3.25 -13.71 -9.32
CA LEU A 165 -3.79 -15.06 -9.33
C LEU A 165 -4.41 -15.42 -7.96
N PRO A 166 -5.54 -16.15 -7.92
CA PRO A 166 -6.13 -16.61 -6.67
C PRO A 166 -5.17 -17.52 -5.90
N ILE A 167 -4.98 -17.23 -4.62
CA ILE A 167 -4.19 -18.04 -3.70
C ILE A 167 -4.96 -18.24 -2.40
N GLU A 168 -4.81 -19.42 -1.80
CA GLU A 168 -5.36 -19.74 -0.49
C GLU A 168 -4.49 -20.73 0.26
N GLY A 169 -4.70 -20.81 1.57
CA GLY A 169 -4.01 -21.77 2.43
C GLY A 169 -4.34 -21.61 3.90
N VAL A 170 -3.71 -22.48 4.70
CA VAL A 170 -3.84 -22.49 6.15
C VAL A 170 -2.46 -22.19 6.75
N ASN A 171 -2.39 -21.19 7.61
CA ASN A 171 -1.23 -20.88 8.42
C ASN A 171 -1.69 -20.34 9.78
N PRO A 172 -1.68 -21.16 10.84
CA PRO A 172 -2.12 -20.75 12.18
C PRO A 172 -1.39 -19.54 12.75
N ASN A 173 -0.14 -19.29 12.34
CA ASN A 173 0.64 -18.14 12.80
C ASN A 173 0.08 -16.80 12.33
N LEU A 174 -0.74 -16.77 11.26
CA LEU A 174 -1.31 -15.50 10.75
C LEU A 174 -2.24 -14.81 11.75
N LYS A 175 -2.70 -15.53 12.78
CA LYS A 175 -3.46 -14.94 13.89
C LYS A 175 -2.65 -13.87 14.64
N ASP A 176 -1.32 -13.99 14.69
CA ASP A 176 -0.44 -12.99 15.31
C ASP A 176 -0.55 -11.64 14.59
N LEU A 177 -0.95 -11.60 13.31
CA LEU A 177 -1.12 -10.37 12.52
C LEU A 177 -2.38 -9.58 12.90
N ALA A 178 -3.25 -10.14 13.74
CA ALA A 178 -4.37 -9.40 14.32
C ALA A 178 -3.96 -8.57 15.55
N LEU A 179 -2.72 -8.73 16.05
CA LEU A 179 -2.17 -7.91 17.11
C LEU A 179 -1.85 -6.49 16.59
N PRO A 180 -1.85 -5.47 17.47
CA PRO A 180 -1.21 -4.20 17.16
C PRO A 180 0.23 -4.42 16.67
N PHE A 181 0.68 -3.64 15.68
CA PHE A 181 2.00 -3.84 15.06
C PHE A 181 3.15 -3.82 16.08
N SER A 182 3.05 -3.01 17.13
CA SER A 182 4.01 -2.99 18.24
C SER A 182 4.10 -4.31 19.00
N GLU A 183 2.95 -4.93 19.29
CA GLU A 183 2.89 -6.22 19.97
C GLU A 183 3.35 -7.36 19.06
N PHE A 184 3.01 -7.31 17.76
CA PHE A 184 3.59 -8.21 16.77
C PHE A 184 5.12 -8.09 16.72
N CYS A 185 5.66 -6.88 16.67
CA CYS A 185 7.11 -6.67 16.64
C CYS A 185 7.78 -7.19 17.92
N LYS A 186 7.18 -6.96 19.09
CA LYS A 186 7.67 -7.45 20.39
C LYS A 186 7.64 -8.98 20.46
N LEU A 187 6.54 -9.61 20.06
CA LEU A 187 6.39 -11.07 19.99
C LEU A 187 7.52 -11.72 19.16
N ASN A 188 7.95 -11.03 18.10
CA ASN A 188 8.97 -11.54 17.19
C ASN A 188 10.38 -10.96 17.46
N GLY A 189 10.57 -10.11 18.47
CA GLY A 189 11.85 -9.47 18.80
C GLY A 189 12.43 -8.66 17.62
N VAL A 190 11.57 -7.86 16.97
CA VAL A 190 11.89 -7.01 15.81
C VAL A 190 11.43 -5.56 16.02
N GLU A 191 11.44 -5.06 17.25
CA GLU A 191 10.89 -3.76 17.64
C GLU A 191 11.52 -2.55 16.93
N ASP A 192 12.82 -2.57 16.62
CA ASP A 192 13.49 -1.46 15.94
C ASP A 192 12.95 -1.24 14.52
N VAL A 193 12.36 -2.26 13.87
CA VAL A 193 11.81 -2.10 12.50
C VAL A 193 10.72 -1.04 12.44
N MET A 194 10.03 -0.78 13.56
CA MET A 194 9.04 0.28 13.68
C MET A 194 9.62 1.66 13.33
N LYS A 195 10.93 1.89 13.55
CA LYS A 195 11.63 3.13 13.16
C LYS A 195 11.64 3.37 11.65
N ILE A 196 11.50 2.31 10.85
CA ILE A 196 11.39 2.39 9.39
C ILE A 196 9.92 2.48 8.98
N TRP A 197 9.07 1.62 9.55
CA TRP A 197 7.65 1.53 9.17
C TRP A 197 6.82 2.75 9.55
N ILE A 198 7.18 3.48 10.61
CA ILE A 198 6.42 4.66 11.05
C ILE A 198 6.34 5.76 9.98
N GLY A 199 7.38 5.91 9.16
CA GLY A 199 7.44 6.93 8.10
C GLY A 199 6.34 6.76 7.04
N PRO A 200 6.33 5.64 6.29
CA PRO A 200 5.30 5.40 5.27
C PRO A 200 3.95 4.93 5.83
N TYR A 201 3.76 4.87 7.16
CA TYR A 201 2.51 4.45 7.80
C TYR A 201 1.84 5.60 8.56
N THR A 202 2.37 5.97 9.72
CA THR A 202 1.79 7.01 10.58
C THR A 202 1.83 8.37 9.92
N SER A 203 2.96 8.76 9.31
CA SER A 203 3.04 10.05 8.61
C SER A 203 2.17 10.11 7.35
N PHE A 204 1.66 8.98 6.87
CA PHE A 204 0.73 8.89 5.74
C PHE A 204 -0.74 8.82 6.20
N GLY A 205 -1.01 8.91 7.51
CA GLY A 205 -2.36 9.02 8.07
C GLY A 205 -3.04 7.68 8.38
N TYR A 206 -2.31 6.56 8.44
CA TYR A 206 -2.89 5.23 8.71
C TYR A 206 -3.00 4.87 10.20
N GLY A 207 -2.59 5.77 11.11
CA GLY A 207 -2.65 5.58 12.56
C GLY A 207 -1.45 6.18 13.28
#